data_AF-A0A7C1KHJ7-F1
#
_entry.id   AF-A0A7C1KHJ7-F1
#
_cell.length_a   1.000
_cell.length_b   1.000
_cell.length_c   1.000
_cell.angle_alpha   90.00
_cell.angle_beta   90.00
_cell.angle_gamma   90.00
#
_symmetry.space_group_name_H-M   'P 1'
#
loop_
_entity.id
_entity.type
_entity.pdbx_description
1 polymer ?
#
loop_
_entity_poly.entity_id
_entity_poly.type
_entity_poly.pdbx_seq_one_letter_code
_entity_poly.pdbx_strand_id
1 'polypeptide(L)'
;MAVCPFQHGWGWRVAAVVLAAGGPLFVCMPPWTDVTLYDLAARNVLRGGVHYRDVFDTNFPGMVWCLALLRGLVGSSSEWLRLADLAVIGGASAVLAVGLKRGGVPPSRLGWFVAACALFYLFLSEFNHVQRDGWMLLPALLAAEVRQRR
;
A
#
# COMPACT_ATOMS: atom_id res chain seq x y z
N MET A 1 15.52 -23.54 29.42
CA MET A 1 15.36 -22.12 29.04
C MET A 1 14.52 -22.07 27.77
N ALA A 2 13.31 -21.50 27.82
CA ALA A 2 12.50 -21.33 26.63
C ALA A 2 13.16 -20.27 25.72
N VAL A 3 13.52 -20.66 24.50
CA VAL A 3 14.05 -19.73 23.50
C VAL A 3 12.92 -18.81 23.07
N CYS A 4 13.09 -17.51 23.26
CA CYS A 4 12.09 -16.54 22.84
C CYS A 4 12.02 -16.55 21.29
N PRO A 5 10.87 -16.89 20.67
CA PRO A 5 10.77 -17.07 19.21
C PRO A 5 11.10 -15.79 18.41
N PHE A 6 11.13 -14.64 19.09
CA PHE A 6 11.47 -13.32 18.54
C PHE A 6 12.97 -13.03 18.40
N GLN A 7 13.86 -13.94 18.83
CA GLN A 7 15.32 -13.75 18.75
C GLN A 7 15.95 -14.31 17.47
N HIS A 8 15.26 -15.21 16.76
CA HIS A 8 15.75 -15.82 15.52
C HIS A 8 15.17 -15.14 14.26
N GLY A 9 15.81 -15.36 13.11
CA GLY A 9 15.35 -14.85 11.80
C GLY A 9 14.03 -15.45 11.28
N TRP A 10 13.21 -16.05 12.15
CA TRP A 10 11.92 -16.63 11.80
C TRP A 10 10.94 -15.60 11.24
N GLY A 11 10.93 -14.38 11.76
CA GLY A 11 10.08 -13.30 11.24
C GLY A 11 10.29 -13.07 9.74
N TRP A 12 11.54 -13.11 9.27
CA TRP A 12 11.85 -12.97 7.84
C TRP A 12 11.35 -14.15 7.00
N ARG A 13 11.44 -15.37 7.53
CA ARG A 13 10.91 -16.57 6.86
C ARG A 13 9.39 -16.52 6.76
N VAL A 14 8.72 -16.11 7.84
CA VAL A 14 7.26 -15.91 7.86
C VAL A 14 6.89 -14.82 6.84
N ALA A 15 7.56 -13.67 6.86
CA ALA A 15 7.32 -12.61 5.88
C ALA A 15 7.46 -13.12 4.44
N ALA A 16 8.52 -13.88 4.13
CA ALA A 16 8.73 -14.45 2.80
C ALA A 16 7.60 -15.41 2.38
N VAL A 17 7.19 -16.32 3.26
CA VAL A 17 6.08 -17.26 3.00
C VAL A 17 4.77 -16.51 2.77
N VAL A 18 4.48 -15.51 3.61
CA VAL A 18 3.26 -14.71 3.54
C VAL A 18 3.22 -13.88 2.26
N LEU A 19 4.33 -13.26 1.86
CA LEU A 19 4.42 -12.53 0.59
C LEU A 19 4.27 -13.47 -0.62
N ALA A 20 4.88 -14.65 -0.58
CA ALA A 20 4.81 -15.61 -1.67
C ALA A 20 3.40 -16.21 -1.85
N ALA A 21 2.71 -16.50 -0.74
CA ALA A 21 1.37 -17.08 -0.78
C ALA A 21 0.27 -16.02 -0.94
N GLY A 22 0.34 -14.92 -0.20
CA GLY A 22 -0.66 -13.86 -0.18
C GLY A 22 -0.51 -12.87 -1.34
N GLY A 23 0.69 -12.66 -1.87
CA GLY A 23 0.94 -11.72 -2.96
C GLY A 23 0.12 -12.01 -4.22
N PRO A 24 0.13 -13.23 -4.77
CA PRO A 24 -0.68 -13.58 -5.93
C PRO A 24 -2.18 -13.43 -5.67
N LEU A 25 -2.67 -13.85 -4.49
CA LEU A 25 -4.08 -13.73 -4.11
C LEU A 25 -4.51 -12.26 -4.04
N PHE A 26 -3.67 -11.41 -3.46
CA PHE A 26 -3.89 -9.98 -3.35
C PHE A 26 -3.91 -9.30 -4.73
N VAL A 27 -2.96 -9.63 -5.61
CA VAL A 27 -2.86 -9.03 -6.95
C VAL A 27 -4.07 -9.39 -7.83
N CYS A 28 -4.61 -10.60 -7.68
CA CYS A 28 -5.79 -11.05 -8.42
C CYS A 28 -7.12 -10.57 -7.80
N MET A 29 -7.10 -9.89 -6.66
CA MET A 29 -8.30 -9.46 -5.97
C MET A 29 -9.01 -8.31 -6.71
N PRO A 30 -10.33 -8.41 -6.97
CA PRO A 30 -11.06 -7.36 -7.69
C PRO A 30 -11.11 -6.06 -6.88
N PRO A 31 -11.17 -4.88 -7.53
CA PRO A 31 -11.29 -3.61 -6.83
C PRO A 31 -12.64 -3.48 -6.12
N TRP A 32 -12.66 -2.76 -5.00
CA TRP A 32 -13.89 -2.40 -4.29
C TRP A 32 -14.62 -1.22 -4.95
N THR A 33 -15.83 -0.91 -4.48
CA THR A 33 -16.72 0.11 -5.08
C THR A 33 -16.07 1.48 -5.18
N ASP A 34 -15.38 1.94 -4.13
CA ASP A 34 -14.79 3.27 -4.09
C ASP A 34 -13.65 3.39 -5.10
N VAL A 35 -12.80 2.36 -5.16
CA VAL A 35 -11.72 2.25 -6.16
C VAL A 35 -12.30 2.25 -7.57
N THR A 36 -13.43 1.57 -7.77
CA THR A 36 -14.13 1.54 -9.05
C THR A 36 -14.65 2.93 -9.44
N LEU A 37 -15.16 3.71 -8.49
CA LEU A 37 -15.58 5.10 -8.72
C LEU A 37 -14.38 5.98 -9.10
N TYR A 38 -13.26 5.89 -8.37
CA TYR A 38 -12.05 6.64 -8.68
C TYR A 38 -11.47 6.25 -10.05
N ASP A 39 -11.48 4.96 -10.39
CA ASP A 39 -10.98 4.45 -11.67
C ASP A 39 -11.89 4.89 -12.83
N LEU A 40 -13.21 4.93 -12.63
CA LEU A 40 -14.15 5.48 -13.61
C LEU A 40 -13.86 6.96 -13.86
N ALA A 41 -13.69 7.76 -12.81
CA ALA A 41 -13.34 9.17 -12.91
C ALA A 41 -11.98 9.37 -13.63
N ALA A 42 -10.98 8.55 -13.29
CA ALA A 42 -9.66 8.60 -13.90
C ALA A 42 -9.71 8.30 -15.41
N ARG A 43 -10.44 7.25 -15.81
CA ARG A 43 -10.66 6.91 -17.22
C ARG A 43 -11.42 7.98 -17.97
N ASN A 44 -12.38 8.64 -17.32
CA ASN A 44 -13.09 9.78 -17.91
C ASN A 44 -12.14 10.95 -18.22
N VAL A 45 -11.28 11.31 -17.25
CA VAL A 45 -10.27 12.36 -17.43
C VAL A 45 -9.30 12.02 -18.57
N LEU A 46 -8.80 10.79 -18.61
CA LEU A 46 -7.90 10.33 -19.68
C LEU A 46 -8.55 10.33 -21.08
N ARG A 47 -9.88 10.34 -21.16
CA ARG A 47 -10.65 10.44 -22.41
C ARG A 47 -11.05 11.87 -22.77
N GLY A 48 -10.51 12.87 -22.06
CA GLY A 48 -10.81 14.29 -22.29
C GLY A 48 -12.03 14.82 -21.53
N GLY A 49 -12.60 14.02 -20.61
CA GLY A 49 -13.66 14.46 -19.73
C GLY A 49 -13.18 15.41 -18.62
N VAL A 50 -14.13 16.08 -17.98
CA VAL A 50 -13.91 17.06 -16.91
C VAL A 50 -14.28 16.42 -15.56
N HIS A 51 -13.27 16.28 -14.69
CA HIS A 51 -13.45 15.74 -13.34
C HIS A 51 -14.45 16.59 -12.52
N TYR A 52 -15.21 15.95 -11.62
CA TYR A 52 -16.36 16.49 -10.87
C TYR A 52 -17.59 16.89 -11.67
N ARG A 53 -17.45 17.26 -12.95
CA ARG A 53 -18.60 17.55 -13.82
C ARG A 53 -19.23 16.27 -14.35
N ASP A 54 -18.41 15.40 -14.94
CA ASP A 54 -18.89 14.21 -15.63
C ASP A 54 -18.98 12.99 -14.69
N VAL A 55 -18.12 12.95 -13.67
CA VAL A 55 -18.16 11.98 -12.58
C VAL A 55 -18.00 12.75 -11.27
N PHE A 56 -19.08 12.79 -10.49
CA PHE A 56 -19.12 13.49 -9.21
C PHE A 56 -18.42 12.68 -8.12
N ASP A 57 -17.67 13.39 -7.26
CA ASP A 57 -17.02 12.86 -6.07
C ASP A 57 -17.01 13.98 -5.01
N THR A 58 -17.15 13.61 -3.74
CA THR A 58 -17.11 14.56 -2.60
C THR A 58 -15.71 14.79 -2.08
N ASN A 59 -14.75 13.98 -2.50
CA ASN A 59 -13.38 13.97 -2.01
C ASN A 59 -12.46 14.87 -2.84
N PHE A 60 -11.30 15.24 -2.27
CA PHE A 60 -10.23 15.88 -3.04
C PHE A 60 -9.74 14.99 -4.19
N PRO A 61 -9.26 15.58 -5.30
CA PRO A 61 -9.10 14.85 -6.56
C PRO A 61 -7.85 13.97 -6.60
N GLY A 62 -7.04 13.96 -5.54
CA GLY A 62 -5.71 13.35 -5.51
C GLY A 62 -5.72 11.88 -5.93
N MET A 63 -6.67 11.09 -5.44
CA MET A 63 -6.75 9.67 -5.78
C MET A 63 -7.06 9.46 -7.28
N VAL A 64 -7.98 10.25 -7.83
CA VAL A 64 -8.35 10.19 -9.25
C VAL A 64 -7.15 10.53 -10.14
N TRP A 65 -6.36 11.54 -9.79
CA TRP A 65 -5.14 11.88 -10.54
C TRP A 65 -4.05 10.81 -10.41
N CYS A 66 -3.87 10.22 -9.22
CA CYS A 66 -2.97 9.09 -9.02
C CYS A 66 -3.36 7.91 -9.91
N LEU A 67 -4.65 7.56 -9.95
CA LEU A 67 -5.13 6.49 -10.81
C LEU A 67 -5.03 6.86 -12.30
N ALA A 68 -5.32 8.10 -12.69
CA ALA A 68 -5.16 8.55 -14.08
C ALA A 68 -3.70 8.42 -14.54
N LEU A 69 -2.74 8.82 -13.69
CA LEU A 69 -1.33 8.63 -13.97
C LEU A 69 -0.98 7.14 -14.12
N LEU A 70 -1.40 6.31 -13.18
CA LEU A 70 -1.12 4.87 -13.24
C LEU A 70 -1.72 4.24 -14.50
N ARG A 71 -2.98 4.53 -14.80
CA ARG A 71 -3.68 4.05 -16.01
C ARG A 71 -3.00 4.52 -17.29
N GLY A 72 -2.50 5.76 -17.32
CA GLY A 72 -1.74 6.29 -18.44
C GLY A 72 -0.39 5.58 -18.68
N LEU A 73 0.23 5.04 -17.61
CA LEU A 73 1.53 4.40 -17.68
C LEU A 73 1.47 2.88 -17.96
N VAL A 74 0.55 2.17 -17.30
CA VAL A 74 0.53 0.68 -17.31
C VAL A 74 -0.80 0.07 -17.77
N GLY A 75 -1.77 0.90 -18.15
CA GLY A 75 -3.04 0.45 -18.72
C GLY A 75 -4.11 0.09 -17.68
N SER A 76 -5.14 -0.63 -18.13
CA SER A 76 -6.42 -0.80 -17.43
C SER A 76 -6.56 -2.04 -16.54
N SER A 77 -5.53 -2.88 -16.46
CA SER A 77 -5.55 -4.12 -15.66
C SER A 77 -5.64 -3.81 -14.15
N SER A 78 -6.47 -4.55 -13.40
CA SER A 78 -6.62 -4.37 -11.95
C SER A 78 -5.38 -4.80 -11.18
N GLU A 79 -4.63 -5.75 -11.73
CA GLU A 79 -3.37 -6.24 -11.17
C GLU A 79 -2.35 -5.10 -11.00
N TRP A 80 -2.29 -4.18 -11.97
CA TRP A 80 -1.44 -3.00 -11.85
C TRP A 80 -1.86 -2.04 -10.73
N LEU A 81 -3.16 -1.89 -10.47
CA LEU A 81 -3.64 -1.12 -9.31
C LEU A 81 -3.15 -1.76 -8.02
N ARG A 82 -3.27 -3.09 -7.91
CA ARG A 82 -2.86 -3.86 -6.74
C ARG A 82 -1.34 -3.80 -6.54
N LEU A 83 -0.56 -3.92 -7.60
CA LEU A 83 0.90 -3.79 -7.51
C LEU A 83 1.31 -2.39 -7.05
N ALA A 84 0.64 -1.34 -7.54
CA ALA A 84 0.90 0.03 -7.09
C ALA A 84 0.54 0.22 -5.61
N ASP A 85 -0.60 -0.32 -5.17
CA ASP A 85 -1.05 -0.30 -3.78
C ASP A 85 -0.07 -1.01 -2.84
N LEU A 86 0.37 -2.21 -3.23
CA LEU A 86 1.38 -2.98 -2.51
C LEU A 86 2.72 -2.23 -2.43
N ALA A 87 3.10 -1.51 -3.48
CA ALA A 87 4.30 -0.68 -3.48
C ALA A 87 4.18 0.53 -2.53
N VAL A 88 3.02 1.19 -2.49
CA VAL A 88 2.76 2.32 -1.58
C VAL A 88 2.81 1.88 -0.12
N ILE A 89 2.09 0.80 0.21
CA ILE A 89 2.03 0.30 1.59
C ILE A 89 3.33 -0.37 1.99
N GLY A 90 3.97 -1.13 1.10
CA GLY A 90 5.32 -1.67 1.31
C GLY A 90 6.35 -0.57 1.55
N GLY A 91 6.26 0.53 0.79
CA GLY A 91 7.07 1.74 1.01
C GLY A 91 6.82 2.36 2.39
N ALA A 92 5.56 2.49 2.80
CA ALA A 92 5.22 3.00 4.13
C ALA A 92 5.78 2.11 5.25
N SER A 93 5.61 0.78 5.13
CA SER A 93 6.20 -0.20 6.04
C SER A 93 7.73 -0.10 6.06
N ALA A 94 8.39 0.12 4.93
CA ALA A 94 9.83 0.28 4.86
C ALA A 94 10.32 1.53 5.59
N VAL A 95 9.63 2.67 5.42
CA VAL A 95 9.94 3.91 6.15
C VAL A 95 9.84 3.68 7.66
N LEU A 96 8.75 3.05 8.12
CA LEU A 96 8.56 2.69 9.53
C LEU A 96 9.66 1.72 10.03
N ALA A 97 9.99 0.69 9.27
CA ALA A 97 11.04 -0.27 9.62
C ALA A 97 12.41 0.42 9.76
N VAL A 98 12.71 1.40 8.90
CA VAL A 98 13.92 2.22 9.00
C VAL A 98 13.90 3.07 10.28
N GLY A 99 12.77 3.69 10.62
CA GLY A 99 12.59 4.41 11.88
C GLY A 99 12.83 3.51 13.11
N LEU A 100 12.21 2.32 13.13
CA LEU A 100 12.40 1.31 14.18
C LEU A 100 13.86 0.87 14.31
N LYS A 101 14.53 0.64 13.17
CA LYS A 101 15.97 0.29 13.15
C LYS A 101 16.81 1.41 13.78
N ARG A 102 16.53 2.67 13.48
CA ARG A 102 17.23 3.82 14.11
C ARG A 102 16.96 3.93 15.60
N GLY A 103 15.76 3.55 16.05
CA GLY A 103 15.40 3.41 17.46
C GLY A 103 16.03 2.22 18.18
N GLY A 104 16.93 1.46 17.52
CA GLY A 104 17.65 0.34 18.13
C GLY A 104 16.90 -1.00 18.09
N VAL A 105 15.81 -1.11 17.32
CA VAL A 105 15.11 -2.39 17.17
C VAL A 105 16.00 -3.40 16.42
N PRO A 106 16.26 -4.59 16.99
CA PRO A 106 17.14 -5.58 16.37
C PRO A 106 16.52 -6.18 15.09
N PRO A 107 17.35 -6.65 14.14
CA PRO A 107 16.87 -7.19 12.86
C PRO A 107 15.87 -8.35 12.96
N SER A 108 15.94 -9.18 14.01
CA SER A 108 14.99 -10.28 14.21
C SER A 108 13.56 -9.77 14.46
N ARG A 109 13.42 -8.67 15.21
CA ARG A 109 12.13 -8.02 15.49
C ARG A 109 11.62 -7.24 14.29
N LEU A 110 12.51 -6.66 13.48
CA LEU A 110 12.12 -6.05 12.20
C LEU A 110 11.50 -7.08 11.25
N GLY A 111 12.04 -8.31 11.20
CA GLY A 111 11.43 -9.38 10.40
C GLY A 111 10.00 -9.69 10.84
N TRP A 112 9.73 -9.72 12.16
CA TRP A 112 8.38 -9.91 12.68
C TRP A 112 7.46 -8.72 12.42
N PHE A 113 7.97 -7.48 12.47
CA PHE A 113 7.23 -6.29 12.06
C PHE A 113 6.81 -6.39 10.58
N VAL A 114 7.74 -6.72 9.68
CA VAL A 114 7.44 -6.90 8.25
C VAL A 114 6.44 -8.03 8.03
N ALA A 115 6.60 -9.16 8.73
CA ALA A 115 5.65 -10.26 8.68
C ALA A 115 4.25 -9.84 9.12
N ALA A 116 4.14 -9.07 10.20
CA ALA A 116 2.88 -8.55 10.69
C ALA A 116 2.23 -7.58 9.70
N CYS A 117 2.98 -6.66 9.11
CA CYS A 117 2.48 -5.77 8.07
C CYS A 117 1.98 -6.55 6.85
N ALA A 118 2.74 -7.55 6.38
CA ALA A 118 2.36 -8.37 5.23
C ALA A 118 1.11 -9.21 5.51
N LEU A 119 1.04 -9.85 6.68
CA LEU A 119 -0.13 -10.63 7.12
C LEU A 119 -1.37 -9.74 7.24
N PHE A 120 -1.21 -8.57 7.85
CA PHE A 120 -2.30 -7.64 8.02
C PHE A 120 -2.83 -7.16 6.66
N TYR A 121 -1.95 -6.65 5.80
CA TYR A 121 -2.39 -5.98 4.59
C TYR A 121 -2.84 -6.94 3.49
N LEU A 122 -2.10 -8.03 3.22
CA LEU A 122 -2.45 -8.94 2.12
C LEU A 122 -3.76 -9.71 2.35
N PHE A 123 -4.18 -9.86 3.60
CA PHE A 123 -5.36 -10.63 3.98
C PHE A 123 -6.49 -9.77 4.57
N LEU A 124 -6.35 -8.45 4.51
CA LEU A 124 -7.43 -7.55 4.86
C LEU A 124 -8.50 -7.52 3.77
N SER A 125 -9.72 -7.12 4.13
CA SER A 125 -10.80 -6.93 3.15
C SER A 125 -10.41 -5.91 2.09
N GLU A 126 -10.79 -6.23 0.86
CA GLU A 126 -10.69 -5.43 -0.36
C GLU A 126 -11.18 -3.99 -0.20
N PHE A 127 -12.07 -3.72 0.75
CA PHE A 127 -12.53 -2.38 1.11
C PHE A 127 -11.38 -1.41 1.45
N ASN A 128 -10.25 -1.91 1.96
CA ASN A 128 -9.16 -1.10 2.48
C ASN A 128 -7.99 -0.95 1.50
N HIS A 129 -8.12 -1.53 0.32
CA HIS A 129 -7.05 -1.58 -0.67
C HIS A 129 -7.27 -0.55 -1.76
N VAL A 130 -6.17 0.04 -2.25
CA VAL A 130 -6.19 1.13 -3.24
C VAL A 130 -7.04 2.31 -2.73
N GLN A 131 -7.06 2.52 -1.42
CA GLN A 131 -7.82 3.58 -0.78
C GLN A 131 -6.95 4.83 -0.55
N ARG A 132 -7.59 5.99 -0.59
CA ARG A 132 -6.92 7.28 -0.42
C ARG A 132 -6.20 7.40 0.93
N ASP A 133 -6.85 6.98 2.01
CA ASP A 133 -6.29 7.01 3.36
C ASP A 133 -5.05 6.13 3.49
N GLY A 134 -5.10 4.91 2.95
CA GLY A 134 -3.93 4.03 2.82
C GLY A 134 -2.83 4.66 1.98
N TRP A 135 -3.17 5.24 0.83
CA TRP A 135 -2.19 5.87 -0.07
C TRP A 135 -1.58 7.15 0.49
N MET A 136 -2.28 7.83 1.39
CA MET A 136 -1.79 9.02 2.09
C MET A 136 -0.75 8.68 3.16
N LEU A 137 -0.68 7.42 3.61
CA LEU A 137 0.24 7.00 4.66
C LEU A 137 1.71 7.21 4.26
N LEU A 138 2.11 6.77 3.07
CA LEU A 138 3.49 6.92 2.60
C LEU A 138 3.95 8.39 2.53
N PRO A 139 3.27 9.31 1.82
CA PRO A 139 3.69 10.71 1.79
C PRO A 139 3.63 11.37 3.17
N ALA A 140 2.68 11.02 4.04
CA ALA A 140 2.62 11.52 5.41
C ALA A 140 3.84 11.08 6.24
N LEU A 141 4.23 9.81 6.16
CA LEU A 141 5.42 9.28 6.83
C LEU A 141 6.71 9.91 6.30
N LEU A 142 6.82 10.10 4.99
CA LEU A 142 7.98 10.77 4.39
C LEU A 142 8.07 12.23 4.85
N ALA A 143 6.95 12.95 4.90
CA ALA A 143 6.92 14.31 5.42
C ALA A 143 7.31 14.36 6.91
N ALA A 144 6.84 13.41 7.71
CA ALA A 144 7.23 13.29 9.12
C ALA A 144 8.73 12.99 9.28
N GLU A 145 9.29 12.08 8.50
CA GLU A 145 10.73 11.78 8.47
C GLU A 145 11.58 12.99 8.12
N VAL A 146 11.17 13.76 7.10
CA VAL A 146 11.88 15.00 6.73
C VAL A 146 11.83 16.01 7.87
N ARG A 147 10.69 16.13 8.56
CA ARG A 147 10.53 17.04 9.70
C ARG A 147 11.37 16.62 10.91
N GLN A 148 11.45 15.33 11.23
CA GLN A 148 12.20 14.82 12.37
C GLN A 148 13.73 14.92 12.20
N ARG A 149 14.19 15.02 10.96
CA ARG A 149 15.62 15.16 10.64
C ARG A 149 16.10 16.61 10.54
N ARG A 150 15.18 17.57 10.57
CA ARG A 150 15.48 19.01 10.71
C ARG A 150 15.63 19.35 12.18
#